data_AF-A0A0D3HWG9-F1
#
_entry.id   AF-A0A0D3HWG9-F1
#
_cell.length_a   1.000
_cell.length_b   1.000
_cell.length_c   1.000
_cell.angle_alpha   90.00
_cell.angle_beta   90.00
_cell.angle_gamma   90.00
#
_symmetry.space_group_name_H-M   'P 1'
#
loop_
_entity.id
_entity.type
_entity.pdbx_description
1 polymer ?
#
loop_
_entity_poly.entity_id
_entity_poly.type
_entity_poly.pdbx_seq_one_letter_code
_entity_poly.pdbx_strand_id
1 'polypeptide(L)' 'MPASSIQKYIMQKLSLPSETEVEISCCGQPVNPIQPLRNLIERWLRFGPARTLQTVVGSSGGDYVMVISYGRSKAA' A
#
# COMPACT_ATOMS: atom_id res chain seq x y z
N MET A 1 -7.10 -10.60 -5.75
CA MET A 1 -7.43 -9.18 -6.01
C MET A 1 -6.19 -8.45 -6.51
N PRO A 2 -6.31 -7.65 -7.58
CA PRO A 2 -5.22 -6.78 -8.07
C PRO A 2 -5.03 -5.54 -7.17
N ALA A 3 -3.87 -4.91 -7.26
CA ALA A 3 -3.59 -3.66 -6.56
C ALA A 3 -4.50 -2.51 -7.02
N SER A 4 -4.99 -2.54 -8.25
CA SER A 4 -6.02 -1.61 -8.75
C SER A 4 -7.29 -1.60 -7.91
N SER A 5 -7.61 -2.68 -7.19
CA SER A 5 -8.74 -2.68 -6.25
C SER A 5 -8.58 -1.63 -5.13
N ILE A 6 -7.34 -1.34 -4.70
CA ILE A 6 -7.05 -0.28 -3.73
C ILE A 6 -7.18 1.10 -4.38
N GLN A 7 -6.67 1.28 -5.61
CA GLN A 7 -6.84 2.52 -6.36
C GLN A 7 -8.31 2.85 -6.56
N LYS A 8 -9.13 1.86 -6.95
CA LYS A 8 -10.58 1.97 -7.06
C LYS A 8 -11.23 2.42 -5.77
N TYR A 9 -10.87 1.82 -4.65
CA TYR A 9 -11.38 2.22 -3.35
C TYR A 9 -11.03 3.67 -3.01
N ILE A 10 -9.77 4.08 -3.21
CA ILE A 10 -9.32 5.45 -2.93
C ILE A 10 -9.99 6.45 -3.87
N MET A 11 -10.10 6.12 -5.16
CA MET A 11 -10.80 6.93 -6.15
C MET A 11 -12.24 7.19 -5.71
N GLN A 12 -12.97 6.16 -5.31
CA GLN A 12 -14.34 6.30 -4.82
C GLN A 12 -14.40 7.10 -3.52
N LYS A 13 -13.53 6.79 -2.56
CA LYS A 13 -13.49 7.46 -1.24
C LYS A 13 -13.19 8.95 -1.34
N LEU A 14 -12.35 9.34 -2.29
CA LEU A 14 -11.95 10.73 -2.52
C LEU A 14 -12.75 11.38 -3.66
N SER A 15 -13.72 10.67 -4.25
CA SER A 15 -14.53 11.13 -5.39
C SER A 15 -13.69 11.65 -6.56
N LEU A 16 -12.62 10.92 -6.90
CA LEU A 16 -11.77 11.25 -8.04
C LEU A 16 -12.39 10.77 -9.36
N PRO A 17 -12.14 11.44 -10.49
CA PRO A 17 -12.69 11.07 -11.79
C PRO A 17 -12.27 9.69 -12.30
N SER A 18 -11.06 9.24 -11.96
CA SER A 18 -10.49 7.99 -12.48
C SER A 18 -9.53 7.33 -11.49
N GLU A 19 -9.45 6.00 -11.55
CA GLU A 19 -8.46 5.20 -10.80
C GLU A 19 -7.03 5.56 -11.20
N THR A 20 -6.82 6.06 -12.42
CA THR A 20 -5.51 6.47 -12.95
C THR A 20 -4.95 7.72 -12.28
N GLU A 21 -5.80 8.51 -11.60
CA GLU A 21 -5.35 9.65 -10.80
C GLU A 21 -4.81 9.24 -9.43
N VAL A 22 -4.89 7.97 -9.06
CA VAL A 22 -4.39 7.46 -7.78
C VAL A 22 -3.07 6.73 -8.01
N GLU A 23 -2.00 7.26 -7.45
CA GLU A 23 -0.75 6.50 -7.30
C GLU A 23 -0.72 5.86 -5.91
N ILE A 24 -0.29 4.60 -5.85
CA ILE A 24 -0.08 3.87 -4.60
C ILE A 24 1.36 3.38 -4.50
N SER A 25 1.89 3.40 -3.29
CA SER A 25 3.22 2.88 -2.95
C SER A 25 3.16 1.96 -1.74
N CYS A 26 4.03 0.97 -1.72
CA CYS A 26 4.21 0.02 -0.64
C CYS A 26 5.70 -0.08 -0.31
N CYS A 27 6.07 0.05 0.96
CA CYS A 27 7.47 0.08 1.40
C CYS A 27 8.31 1.17 0.68
N GLY A 28 7.72 2.35 0.44
CA GLY A 28 8.38 3.45 -0.27
C GLY A 28 8.62 3.19 -1.77
N GLN A 29 8.02 2.15 -2.35
CA GLN A 29 8.16 1.80 -3.77
C GLN A 29 6.81 1.86 -4.48
N PRO A 30 6.75 2.38 -5.72
CA PRO A 30 5.51 2.42 -6.49
C PRO A 30 4.99 1.01 -6.78
N VAL A 31 3.67 0.91 -6.89
CA VAL A 31 2.94 -0.35 -7.07
C VAL A 31 2.32 -0.38 -8.47
N ASN A 32 2.71 -1.39 -9.26
CA ASN A 32 2.03 -1.70 -10.51
C ASN A 32 0.57 -2.13 -10.21
N PRO A 33 -0.44 -1.50 -10.83
CA PRO A 33 -1.86 -1.74 -10.54
C PRO A 33 -2.35 -3.14 -10.90
N ILE A 34 -1.72 -3.81 -11.86
CA ILE A 34 -2.10 -5.15 -12.32
C ILE A 34 -1.60 -6.22 -11.33
N GLN A 35 -0.56 -5.91 -10.55
CA GLN A 35 0.05 -6.91 -9.68
C GLN A 35 -0.93 -7.37 -8.58
N PRO A 36 -0.95 -8.67 -8.25
CA PRO A 36 -1.78 -9.18 -7.15
C PRO A 36 -1.38 -8.59 -5.79
N LEU A 37 -2.36 -8.34 -4.92
CA LEU A 37 -2.10 -7.85 -3.55
C LEU A 37 -1.17 -8.78 -2.74
N ARG A 38 -1.23 -10.10 -2.97
CA ARG A 38 -0.32 -11.05 -2.32
C ARG A 38 1.16 -10.70 -2.55
N ASN A 39 1.50 -10.19 -3.74
CA ASN A 39 2.88 -9.83 -4.08
C ASN A 39 3.34 -8.61 -3.26
N LEU A 40 2.40 -7.71 -2.91
CA LEU A 40 2.67 -6.59 -2.01
C LEU A 40 2.90 -7.07 -0.58
N ILE A 41 2.13 -8.06 -0.13
CA ILE A 41 2.30 -8.67 1.20
C ILE A 41 3.66 -9.36 1.28
N GLU A 42 4.01 -10.20 0.31
CA GLU A 42 5.32 -10.86 0.24
C GLU A 42 6.47 -9.84 0.21
N ARG A 43 6.31 -8.74 -0.54
CA ARG A 43 7.28 -7.65 -0.54
C ARG A 43 7.38 -7.02 0.85
N TRP A 44 6.27 -6.64 1.46
CA TRP A 44 6.25 -6.06 2.79
C TRP A 44 6.87 -6.99 3.84
N LEU A 45 6.62 -8.29 3.80
CA LEU A 45 7.26 -9.27 4.68
C LEU A 45 8.79 -9.35 4.48
N ARG A 46 9.28 -9.14 3.26
CA ARG A 46 10.73 -9.08 2.98
C ARG A 46 11.38 -7.78 3.44
N PHE A 47 10.67 -6.65 3.35
CA PHE A 47 11.16 -5.33 3.77
C PHE A 47 10.87 -5.00 5.23
N GLY A 48 9.94 -5.73 5.86
CA GLY A 48 9.57 -5.58 7.24
C GLY A 48 10.71 -6.01 8.19
N PRO A 49 10.56 -5.71 9.48
CA PRO A 49 11.58 -6.04 10.46
C PRO A 49 11.87 -7.56 10.45
N ALA A 50 13.09 -7.94 10.09
CA ALA A 50 13.57 -9.33 10.05
C ALA A 50 13.66 -9.99 11.44
N ARG A 51 13.13 -9.34 12.47
CA ARG A 51 13.33 -9.65 13.88
C ARG A 51 12.01 -10.09 14.48
N THR A 52 12.06 -11.02 15.43
CA THR A 52 10.94 -11.28 16.35
C THR A 52 10.52 -9.96 16.98
N LEU A 53 9.37 -9.46 16.54
CA LEU A 53 8.80 -8.22 17.04
C LEU A 53 8.41 -8.42 18.51
N GLN A 54 9.24 -7.93 19.43
CA GLN A 54 8.86 -7.80 20.83
C GLN A 54 7.88 -6.63 20.93
N THR A 55 6.59 -6.95 21.03
CA THR A 55 5.55 -5.97 21.26
C THR A 55 5.59 -5.51 22.71
N VAL A 56 5.55 -4.19 22.91
CA VAL A 56 5.23 -3.59 24.21
C VAL A 56 4.01 -2.70 24.02
N VAL A 57 3.24 -2.47 25.08
CA VAL A 57 2.11 -1.53 25.03
C VAL A 57 2.64 -0.16 24.58
N GLY A 58 2.12 0.34 23.46
CA GLY A 58 2.59 1.60 22.84
C GLY A 58 3.50 1.43 21.62
N SER A 59 3.84 0.21 21.19
CA SER A 59 4.54 -0.03 19.92
C SER A 59 3.72 0.41 18.70
N SER A 60 4.40 0.82 17.62
CA SER A 60 3.74 1.24 16.36
C SER A 60 3.03 0.06 15.70
N GLY A 61 1.77 0.25 15.31
CA GLY A 61 1.03 -0.74 14.53
C GLY A 61 1.63 -0.99 13.13
N GLY A 62 2.41 -0.04 12.60
CA GLY A 62 3.03 -0.11 11.28
C GLY A 62 4.01 -1.27 11.10
N ASP A 63 4.53 -1.81 12.20
CA ASP A 63 5.41 -2.99 12.18
C ASP A 63 4.64 -4.30 11.96
N TYR A 64 3.32 -4.29 12.17
CA TYR A 64 2.44 -5.48 12.15
C TYR A 64 1.43 -5.46 11.01
N VAL A 65 1.23 -4.30 10.37
CA VAL A 65 0.30 -4.12 9.27
C VAL A 65 1.01 -3.57 8.04
N MET A 66 0.68 -4.11 6.87
CA MET A 66 1.19 -3.58 5.61
C MET A 66 0.69 -2.14 5.42
N VAL A 67 1.62 -1.19 5.40
CA VAL A 67 1.31 0.22 5.15
C VAL A 67 1.33 0.51 3.66
N ILE A 68 0.23 1.07 3.15
CA ILE A 68 0.10 1.57 1.77
C ILE A 68 -0.02 3.08 1.83
N SER A 69 0.88 3.78 1.16
CA SER A 69 0.79 5.23 0.97
C SER A 69 0.17 5.53 -0.38
N TYR A 70 -0.63 6.59 -0.47
CA TYR A 70 -1.26 7.00 -1.71
C TYR A 70 -1.06 8.50 -1.95
N GLY A 71 -1.11 8.88 -3.22
CA GLY A 71 -1.01 10.26 -3.65
C GLY A 71 -1.81 10.48 -4.92
N ARG A 72 -1.97 11.75 -5.29
CA ARG A 72 -2.56 12.09 -6.59
C ARG A 72 -1.47 11.98 -7.65
N SER A 73 -1.71 11.13 -8.64
CA SER A 73 -0.85 11.03 -9.82
C SER A 73 -0.84 12.38 -10.52
N LYS A 74 0.35 12.95 -10.75
CA LYS A 74 0.49 14.08 -11.65
C LYS A 74 0.40 13.51 -13.07
N ALA A 75 -0.82 13.36 -13.58
CA ALA A 75 -0.99 13.21 -15.02
C ALA A 75 -0.35 14.44 -15.67
N ALA A 76 0.70 14.21 -16.46
CA ALA A 76 1.28 15.20 -17.36
C ALA A 76 0.32 15.43 -18.55
#